data_AF-A0A955R2A8-F1
#
_entry.id   AF-A0A955R2A8-F1
#
_cell.length_a   1.000
_cell.length_b   1.000
_cell.length_c   1.000
_cell.angle_alpha   90.00
_cell.angle_beta   90.00
_cell.angle_gamma   90.00
#
_symmetry.space_group_name_H-M   'P 1'
#
loop_
_entity.id
_entity.type
_entity.pdbx_description
1 polymer ?
#
loop_
_entity_poly.entity_id
_entity_poly.type
_entity_poly.pdbx_seq_one_letter_code
_entity_poly.pdbx_strand_id
1 'polypeptide(L)'
;MWCGIPAGPVWSQNAEGIQEETLGQASSSGGAPAGEVQEGRGAITDIRTDMQGEEVTIEVEASSNLQYTAFKLMEPLRLVLDFQDMDSTDKEQMEVNLGVVQTIRPMYFEDAGVQRLEIDLASTAVYEIQKPEDNRLLITLKGSPMQTAPVKEKPSPVEPAPTVAAAPPMAPQMLSSQSADTCRDLFNSVSSVIQVEFRDAELRNVFRFLAEFANINIVVAPGITGGATLKVDSVPWNKVMELVMANYKLGRKCEGGIVRVGIAEDLIAERFNQPIITQMVRLNYGDPDEVIKNLDKMKSTFGKVVADKRTNSIIVTDTESAVMDMMEVVLNLDQPTHQVQIESKIIQINRDFLQELGIQWGFDGVTFRNPQFPNAIAFGGAARSDGALSAPLNAGGVDFGTDGNRIPGNQLAAPRISPGFIVDLATVGTPFGAVATSLSAIGGDLTLDLQLSALERQGKSKTVASPKVTTLNNKEAKIRSGTRLPFQTTDPAEGTKIEFIDAVIELKVTPQITSEDMIYLAVAAQQNSPDAVRNVGGVPVILTREAFTELLVANKDTAVIGGLFQKRISDTTRAIPYLSEIPVVGQIFKSNAETDNVSELLILIKPTIVKGLDS
;
A
#
# COMPACT_ATOMS: atom_id res chain seq x y z
N MET A 1 -11.73 -47.61 47.48
CA MET A 1 -10.90 -47.70 48.70
C MET A 1 -10.32 -46.30 48.92
N TRP A 2 -10.54 -45.73 50.11
CA TRP A 2 -10.08 -44.40 50.61
C TRP A 2 -10.79 -43.16 50.03
N CYS A 3 -11.68 -42.50 50.80
CA CYS A 3 -11.47 -41.44 51.83
C CYS A 3 -11.22 -40.05 51.19
N GLY A 4 -11.86 -38.93 51.51
CA GLY A 4 -12.77 -38.57 52.59
C GLY A 4 -12.28 -37.36 53.40
N ILE A 5 -12.71 -36.14 53.03
CA ILE A 5 -13.06 -34.97 53.91
C ILE A 5 -11.85 -34.17 54.50
N PRO A 6 -11.87 -32.87 54.98
CA PRO A 6 -12.88 -31.77 55.01
C PRO A 6 -12.37 -30.32 54.64
N ALA A 7 -13.31 -29.36 54.67
CA ALA A 7 -13.29 -28.04 55.35
C ALA A 7 -13.41 -26.76 54.48
N GLY A 8 -14.46 -25.98 54.73
CA GLY A 8 -14.57 -24.53 54.41
C GLY A 8 -13.80 -23.67 55.45
N PRO A 9 -14.08 -22.34 55.66
CA PRO A 9 -15.21 -21.51 55.19
C PRO A 9 -14.88 -20.07 54.68
N VAL A 10 -15.88 -19.44 54.05
CA VAL A 10 -16.35 -18.02 54.10
C VAL A 10 -15.34 -16.86 53.83
N TRP A 11 -15.72 -15.92 52.96
CA TRP A 11 -15.99 -14.49 53.27
C TRP A 11 -16.73 -13.84 52.10
N SER A 12 -17.86 -13.21 52.43
CA SER A 12 -18.78 -12.45 51.58
C SER A 12 -18.46 -10.95 51.62
N GLN A 13 -18.81 -10.23 50.55
CA GLN A 13 -19.35 -8.85 50.47
C GLN A 13 -19.29 -8.43 48.98
N ASN A 14 -20.17 -7.64 48.37
CA ASN A 14 -21.53 -7.14 48.58
C ASN A 14 -21.88 -6.35 47.29
N ALA A 15 -23.13 -6.39 46.84
CA ALA A 15 -23.87 -5.32 46.14
C ALA A 15 -25.21 -5.92 45.66
N GLU A 16 -26.29 -5.80 46.45
CA GLU A 16 -27.37 -4.79 46.28
C GLU A 16 -28.12 -5.00 44.95
N GLY A 17 -29.27 -5.70 44.94
CA GLY A 17 -30.61 -5.16 45.29
C GLY A 17 -31.17 -4.45 44.04
N ILE A 18 -32.25 -4.89 43.38
CA ILE A 18 -33.64 -4.43 43.60
C ILE A 18 -34.68 -5.49 43.10
N GLN A 19 -35.62 -5.80 44.00
CA GLN A 19 -37.03 -6.24 43.96
C GLN A 19 -37.69 -6.92 42.73
N GLU A 20 -38.39 -8.02 43.06
CA GLU A 20 -39.52 -8.64 42.35
C GLU A 20 -40.77 -7.74 42.37
N GLU A 21 -41.62 -7.78 41.32
CA GLU A 21 -43.02 -8.23 41.46
C GLU A 21 -43.79 -8.35 40.12
N THR A 22 -44.45 -9.50 39.99
CA THR A 22 -45.74 -9.79 39.34
C THR A 22 -45.94 -9.74 37.82
N LEU A 23 -46.31 -10.93 37.33
CA LEU A 23 -47.03 -11.25 36.10
C LEU A 23 -48.42 -10.59 36.05
N GLY A 24 -48.72 -9.96 34.91
CA GLY A 24 -50.07 -9.59 34.48
C GLY A 24 -50.24 -9.89 32.98
N GLN A 25 -51.14 -10.81 32.64
CA GLN A 25 -51.56 -11.11 31.28
C GLN A 25 -52.34 -9.92 30.68
N ALA A 26 -52.03 -9.53 29.44
CA ALA A 26 -53.00 -8.94 28.53
C ALA A 26 -52.58 -9.17 27.07
N SER A 27 -53.48 -9.79 26.33
CA SER A 27 -53.49 -9.95 24.87
C SER A 27 -53.63 -8.61 24.15
N SER A 28 -52.80 -8.35 23.13
CA SER A 28 -53.17 -7.49 22.00
C SER A 28 -52.27 -7.73 20.79
N SER A 29 -52.89 -8.24 19.72
CA SER A 29 -52.62 -7.99 18.29
C SER A 29 -51.23 -7.49 17.89
N GLY A 30 -50.46 -8.37 17.23
CA GLY A 30 -49.27 -7.99 16.49
C GLY A 30 -49.62 -7.12 15.29
N GLY A 31 -49.23 -5.84 15.37
CA GLY A 31 -48.93 -5.02 14.21
C GLY A 31 -47.41 -5.01 14.04
N ALA A 32 -46.94 -5.49 12.89
CA ALA A 32 -45.54 -5.36 12.50
C ALA A 32 -45.14 -3.87 12.53
N PRO A 33 -43.98 -3.49 13.10
CA PRO A 33 -43.48 -2.15 12.89
C PRO A 33 -43.17 -2.00 11.39
N ALA A 34 -43.76 -0.99 10.78
CA ALA A 34 -43.50 -0.56 9.42
C ALA A 34 -41.99 -0.45 9.22
N GLY A 35 -41.49 -1.10 8.16
CA GLY A 35 -40.10 -0.97 7.75
C GLY A 35 -39.77 0.51 7.58
N GLU A 36 -38.63 0.91 8.14
CA GLU A 36 -37.93 2.10 7.66
C GLU A 36 -37.81 1.95 6.14
N VAL A 37 -38.46 2.87 5.42
CA VAL A 37 -38.22 3.06 4.00
C VAL A 37 -36.78 3.56 3.91
N GLN A 38 -35.84 2.64 3.66
CA GLN A 38 -34.54 3.01 3.13
C GLN A 38 -34.84 3.77 1.83
N GLU A 39 -34.55 5.08 1.79
CA GLU A 39 -34.35 5.75 0.51
C GLU A 39 -33.33 4.89 -0.26
N GLY A 40 -33.75 4.33 -1.38
CA GLY A 40 -32.91 3.47 -2.18
C GLY A 40 -31.61 4.18 -2.52
N ARG A 41 -30.49 3.47 -2.40
CA ARG A 41 -29.19 3.97 -2.86
C ARG A 41 -29.30 4.28 -4.36
N GLY A 42 -28.69 5.36 -4.82
CA GLY A 42 -28.71 5.67 -6.24
C GLY A 42 -27.82 4.71 -7.03
N ALA A 43 -28.02 4.63 -8.34
CA ALA A 43 -27.21 3.81 -9.25
C ALA A 43 -26.70 4.68 -10.41
N ILE A 44 -25.56 4.28 -11.00
CA ILE A 44 -25.09 4.90 -12.26
C ILE A 44 -26.05 4.48 -13.36
N THR A 45 -26.73 5.45 -13.96
CA THR A 45 -27.75 5.24 -14.98
C THR A 45 -27.16 5.28 -16.38
N ASP A 46 -26.18 6.15 -16.62
CA ASP A 46 -25.54 6.27 -17.94
C ASP A 46 -24.06 6.63 -17.86
N ILE A 47 -23.31 6.15 -18.86
CA ILE A 47 -21.90 6.46 -19.06
C ILE A 47 -21.74 6.75 -20.55
N ARG A 48 -21.36 7.98 -20.89
CA ARG A 48 -21.14 8.42 -22.28
C ARG A 48 -19.71 8.85 -22.47
N THR A 49 -19.13 8.48 -23.60
CA THR A 49 -17.80 8.90 -24.01
C THR A 49 -17.89 9.70 -25.30
N ASP A 50 -17.22 10.84 -25.34
CA ASP A 50 -17.08 11.68 -26.53
C ASP A 50 -15.62 12.11 -26.68
N MET A 51 -15.22 12.46 -27.90
CA MET A 51 -13.88 12.93 -28.20
C MET A 51 -13.94 14.29 -28.89
N GLN A 52 -13.35 15.30 -28.26
CA GLN A 52 -13.26 16.65 -28.80
C GLN A 52 -11.78 17.01 -29.00
N GLY A 53 -11.30 16.85 -30.24
CA GLY A 53 -9.88 17.05 -30.55
C GLY A 53 -8.99 15.95 -29.96
N GLU A 54 -8.04 16.34 -29.11
CA GLU A 54 -7.13 15.42 -28.39
C GLU A 54 -7.62 15.08 -26.97
N GLU A 55 -8.79 15.59 -26.58
CA GLU A 55 -9.38 15.39 -25.26
C GLU A 55 -10.54 14.39 -25.35
N VAL A 56 -10.53 13.42 -24.43
CA VAL A 56 -11.61 12.44 -24.26
C VAL A 56 -12.44 12.86 -23.07
N THR A 57 -13.74 13.01 -23.27
CA THR A 57 -14.67 13.38 -22.21
C THR A 57 -15.53 12.17 -21.85
N ILE A 58 -15.60 11.84 -20.57
CA ILE A 58 -16.46 10.78 -20.03
C ILE A 58 -17.49 11.45 -19.13
N GLU A 59 -18.76 11.34 -19.51
CA GLU A 59 -19.89 11.81 -18.73
C GLU A 59 -20.51 10.62 -17.99
N VAL A 60 -20.65 10.75 -16.66
CA VAL A 60 -21.28 9.76 -15.79
C VAL A 60 -22.52 10.39 -15.16
N GLU A 61 -23.67 9.77 -15.34
CA GLU A 61 -24.95 10.22 -14.80
C GLU A 61 -25.51 9.19 -13.81
N ALA A 62 -26.08 9.67 -12.70
CA ALA A 62 -26.65 8.84 -11.65
C ALA A 62 -28.05 9.28 -11.23
N SER A 63 -28.76 8.38 -10.53
CA SER A 63 -30.08 8.65 -9.97
C SER A 63 -30.07 9.43 -8.65
N SER A 64 -28.90 9.58 -8.01
CA SER A 64 -28.71 10.32 -6.75
C SER A 64 -27.48 11.23 -6.81
N ASN A 65 -27.24 11.97 -5.71
CA ASN A 65 -26.03 12.77 -5.54
C ASN A 65 -24.77 11.88 -5.61
N LEU A 66 -23.81 12.27 -6.45
CA LEU A 66 -22.54 11.57 -6.65
C LEU A 66 -21.49 12.04 -5.63
N GLN A 67 -21.19 11.18 -4.65
CA GLN A 67 -19.99 11.29 -3.81
C GLN A 67 -18.92 10.40 -4.41
N TYR A 68 -17.79 10.98 -4.83
CA TYR A 68 -16.75 10.24 -5.53
C TYR A 68 -15.36 10.45 -4.92
N THR A 69 -14.51 9.44 -5.05
CA THR A 69 -13.07 9.55 -4.85
C THR A 69 -12.38 9.11 -6.13
N ALA A 70 -11.40 9.87 -6.61
CA ALA A 70 -10.64 9.56 -7.81
C ALA A 70 -9.15 9.41 -7.51
N PHE A 71 -8.51 8.39 -8.07
CA PHE A 71 -7.07 8.19 -7.98
C PHE A 71 -6.53 7.43 -9.20
N LYS A 72 -5.22 7.54 -9.42
CA LYS A 72 -4.53 6.94 -10.57
C LYS A 72 -3.67 5.76 -10.11
N LEU A 73 -3.82 4.62 -10.76
CA LEU A 73 -2.94 3.45 -10.63
C LEU A 73 -1.93 3.48 -11.77
N MET A 74 -0.66 3.16 -11.49
CA MET A 74 0.42 3.19 -12.49
C MET A 74 0.72 1.80 -13.07
N GLU A 75 0.41 0.72 -12.35
CA GLU A 75 0.69 -0.65 -12.76
C GLU A 75 -0.50 -1.57 -12.44
N PRO A 76 -1.39 -1.86 -13.41
CA PRO A 76 -1.50 -1.26 -14.75
C PRO A 76 -2.02 0.19 -14.71
N LEU A 77 -1.78 0.96 -15.78
CA LEU A 77 -2.13 2.38 -15.86
C LEU A 77 -3.66 2.58 -15.97
N ARG A 78 -4.30 3.08 -14.91
CA ARG A 78 -5.75 3.24 -14.81
C ARG A 78 -6.14 4.49 -14.04
N LEU A 79 -7.25 5.12 -14.43
CA LEU A 79 -7.97 6.08 -13.59
C LEU A 79 -9.14 5.35 -12.92
N VAL A 80 -9.22 5.39 -11.59
CA VAL A 80 -10.28 4.74 -10.83
C VAL A 80 -11.15 5.80 -10.17
N LEU A 81 -12.46 5.67 -10.33
CA LEU A 81 -13.45 6.46 -9.61
C LEU A 81 -14.31 5.55 -8.75
N ASP A 82 -14.38 5.83 -7.46
CA ASP A 82 -15.22 5.11 -6.52
C ASP A 82 -16.37 5.98 -6.07
N PHE A 83 -17.59 5.48 -6.31
CA PHE A 83 -18.82 6.12 -5.90
C PHE A 83 -19.38 5.41 -4.66
N GLN A 84 -19.55 6.16 -3.58
CA GLN A 84 -20.02 5.62 -2.31
C GLN A 84 -21.54 5.65 -2.21
N ASP A 85 -22.08 4.71 -1.42
CA ASP A 85 -23.52 4.58 -1.16
C ASP A 85 -24.36 4.45 -2.45
N MET A 86 -23.82 3.72 -3.43
CA MET A 86 -24.51 3.41 -4.68
C MET A 86 -24.86 1.92 -4.79
N ASP A 87 -25.91 1.60 -5.53
CA ASP A 87 -26.28 0.25 -5.96
C ASP A 87 -25.57 -0.12 -7.28
N SER A 88 -25.61 -1.42 -7.62
CA SER A 88 -24.99 -1.94 -8.85
C SER A 88 -25.56 -1.28 -10.10
N THR A 89 -24.69 -0.93 -11.05
CA THR A 89 -25.13 -0.56 -12.40
C THR A 89 -25.34 -1.80 -13.28
N ASP A 90 -26.33 -1.74 -14.17
CA ASP A 90 -26.58 -2.78 -15.19
C ASP A 90 -25.61 -2.69 -16.39
N LYS A 91 -24.68 -1.72 -16.39
CA LYS A 91 -23.72 -1.52 -17.48
C LYS A 91 -22.63 -2.59 -17.43
N GLU A 92 -22.33 -3.22 -18.57
CA GLU A 92 -21.20 -4.13 -18.73
C GLU A 92 -19.91 -3.37 -19.09
N GLN A 93 -18.79 -4.10 -19.21
CA GLN A 93 -17.52 -3.55 -19.69
C GLN A 93 -17.68 -2.97 -21.11
N MET A 94 -17.20 -1.74 -21.31
CA MET A 94 -17.25 -1.03 -22.59
C MET A 94 -15.84 -0.86 -23.16
N GLU A 95 -15.61 -1.37 -24.37
CA GLU A 95 -14.41 -1.03 -25.16
C GLU A 95 -14.63 0.31 -25.85
N VAL A 96 -13.92 1.34 -25.39
CA VAL A 96 -14.08 2.71 -25.88
C VAL A 96 -13.06 2.99 -26.99
N ASN A 97 -11.79 2.64 -26.78
CA ASN A 97 -10.68 2.84 -27.73
C ASN A 97 -10.63 4.24 -28.37
N LEU A 98 -10.93 5.29 -27.59
CA LEU A 98 -10.89 6.69 -28.04
C LEU A 98 -9.77 7.43 -27.29
N GLY A 99 -8.89 8.10 -28.03
CA GLY A 99 -7.77 8.88 -27.48
C GLY A 99 -6.89 8.06 -26.52
N VAL A 100 -6.84 8.48 -25.25
CA VAL A 100 -6.09 7.79 -24.18
C VAL A 100 -6.88 6.70 -23.47
N VAL A 101 -8.19 6.57 -23.70
CA VAL A 101 -9.09 5.65 -22.99
C VAL A 101 -9.28 4.37 -23.80
N GLN A 102 -8.91 3.23 -23.24
CA GLN A 102 -9.10 1.92 -23.87
C GLN A 102 -10.44 1.32 -23.48
N THR A 103 -10.65 1.11 -22.17
CA THR A 103 -11.78 0.35 -21.64
C THR A 103 -12.35 1.06 -20.43
N ILE A 104 -13.68 1.02 -20.28
CA ILE A 104 -14.36 1.44 -19.06
C ILE A 104 -15.03 0.21 -18.46
N ARG A 105 -14.68 -0.12 -17.21
CA ARG A 105 -15.21 -1.27 -16.48
C ARG A 105 -15.91 -0.81 -15.19
N PRO A 106 -17.24 -0.85 -15.15
CA PRO A 106 -17.96 -0.75 -13.89
C PRO A 106 -17.78 -2.05 -13.07
N MET A 107 -17.57 -1.93 -11.77
CA MET A 107 -17.51 -3.03 -10.80
C MET A 107 -18.31 -2.65 -9.56
N TYR A 108 -19.07 -3.61 -9.01
CA TYR A 108 -19.88 -3.38 -7.82
C TYR A 108 -19.39 -4.22 -6.64
N PHE A 109 -19.20 -3.57 -5.49
CA PHE A 109 -18.86 -4.23 -4.23
C PHE A 109 -20.08 -4.23 -3.32
N GLU A 110 -20.90 -5.28 -3.42
CA GLU A 110 -22.24 -5.39 -2.83
C GLU A 110 -22.27 -5.15 -1.32
N ASP A 111 -21.39 -5.81 -0.57
CA ASP A 111 -21.36 -5.69 0.89
C ASP A 111 -20.77 -4.34 1.38
N ALA A 112 -20.16 -3.55 0.49
CA ALA A 112 -19.62 -2.22 0.80
C ALA A 112 -20.47 -1.07 0.24
N GLY A 113 -21.42 -1.34 -0.66
CA GLY A 113 -22.23 -0.32 -1.34
C GLY A 113 -21.37 0.65 -2.16
N VAL A 114 -20.30 0.15 -2.79
CA VAL A 114 -19.38 0.96 -3.61
C VAL A 114 -19.48 0.52 -5.06
N GLN A 115 -19.80 1.47 -5.93
CA GLN A 115 -19.73 1.31 -7.37
C GLN A 115 -18.41 1.90 -7.86
N ARG A 116 -17.52 1.06 -8.36
CA ARG A 116 -16.21 1.44 -8.91
C ARG A 116 -16.29 1.54 -10.42
N LEU A 117 -15.69 2.57 -10.99
CA LEU A 117 -15.47 2.73 -12.42
C LEU A 117 -13.97 2.73 -12.70
N GLU A 118 -13.47 1.65 -13.31
CA GLU A 118 -12.08 1.56 -13.76
C GLU A 118 -11.98 2.00 -15.22
N ILE A 119 -11.13 2.98 -15.50
CA ILE A 119 -10.87 3.50 -16.84
C ILE A 119 -9.43 3.11 -17.20
N ASP A 120 -9.28 2.14 -18.10
CA ASP A 120 -7.98 1.69 -18.61
C ASP A 120 -7.40 2.75 -19.55
N LEU A 121 -6.16 3.19 -19.30
CA LEU A 121 -5.51 4.23 -20.09
C LEU A 121 -4.34 3.66 -20.92
N ALA A 122 -4.29 4.02 -22.21
CA ALA A 122 -3.22 3.61 -23.13
C ALA A 122 -1.88 4.31 -22.86
N SER A 123 -1.92 5.53 -22.31
CA SER A 123 -0.76 6.36 -22.00
C SER A 123 -1.09 7.33 -20.86
N THR A 124 -0.07 7.96 -20.26
CA THR A 124 -0.32 8.91 -19.17
C THR A 124 -1.13 10.11 -19.67
N ALA A 125 -2.25 10.34 -19.00
CA ALA A 125 -3.12 11.49 -19.22
C ALA A 125 -3.14 12.39 -17.97
N VAL A 126 -3.32 13.68 -18.20
CA VAL A 126 -3.80 14.63 -17.20
C VAL A 126 -5.32 14.55 -17.22
N TYR A 127 -5.94 14.48 -16.05
CA TYR A 127 -7.39 14.39 -15.93
C TYR A 127 -7.93 15.56 -15.09
N GLU A 128 -9.09 16.05 -15.47
CA GLU A 128 -9.86 17.03 -14.72
C GLU A 128 -11.26 16.46 -14.49
N ILE A 129 -11.77 16.57 -13.27
CA ILE A 129 -13.11 16.09 -12.93
C ILE A 129 -13.93 17.29 -12.50
N GLN A 130 -14.99 17.56 -13.24
CA GLN A 130 -15.95 18.60 -12.96
C GLN A 130 -17.28 17.96 -12.55
N LYS A 131 -17.94 18.57 -11.57
CA LYS A 131 -19.28 18.15 -11.11
C LYS A 131 -20.29 19.23 -11.50
N PRO A 132 -20.79 19.25 -12.75
CA PRO A 132 -21.70 20.29 -13.23
C PRO A 132 -23.06 20.28 -12.49
N GLU A 133 -23.53 19.11 -12.07
CA GLU A 133 -24.76 18.92 -11.28
C GLU A 133 -24.54 17.87 -10.19
N ASP A 134 -25.41 17.82 -9.17
CA ASP A 134 -25.25 16.89 -8.04
C ASP A 134 -25.19 15.42 -8.47
N ASN A 135 -25.86 15.07 -9.58
CA ASN A 135 -25.97 13.71 -10.11
C ASN A 135 -25.22 13.49 -11.44
N ARG A 136 -24.40 14.45 -11.89
CA ARG A 136 -23.60 14.34 -13.11
C ARG A 136 -22.13 14.65 -12.86
N LEU A 137 -21.26 13.80 -13.39
CA LEU A 137 -19.81 13.94 -13.33
C LEU A 137 -19.25 14.01 -14.76
N LEU A 138 -18.40 14.98 -15.02
CA LEU A 138 -17.69 15.15 -16.29
C LEU A 138 -16.19 14.96 -16.07
N ILE A 139 -15.61 13.97 -16.74
CA ILE A 139 -14.19 13.63 -16.63
C ILE A 139 -13.54 13.95 -17.97
N THR A 140 -12.64 14.93 -17.98
CA THR A 140 -11.89 15.31 -19.18
C THR A 140 -10.47 14.77 -19.08
N LEU A 141 -10.08 13.95 -20.06
CA LEU A 141 -8.78 13.28 -20.14
C LEU A 141 -8.00 13.82 -21.34
N LYS A 142 -6.84 14.42 -21.07
CA LYS A 142 -5.93 14.91 -22.11
C LYS A 142 -4.64 14.10 -22.11
N GLY A 143 -4.27 13.55 -23.27
CA GLY A 143 -3.00 12.85 -23.43
C GLY A 143 -1.83 13.78 -23.17
N SER A 144 -0.92 13.35 -22.30
CA SER A 144 0.33 14.09 -22.08
C SER A 144 1.40 13.50 -23.00
N PRO A 145 2.11 14.29 -23.82
CA PRO A 145 3.21 13.78 -24.62
C PRO A 145 4.27 13.16 -23.69
N MET A 146 4.56 11.89 -23.95
CA MET A 146 5.46 11.06 -23.17
C MET A 146 6.88 11.63 -23.18
N GLN A 147 7.28 12.30 -22.10
CA GLN A 147 8.69 12.50 -21.80
C GLN A 147 9.16 11.23 -21.07
N THR A 148 9.99 10.45 -21.76
CA THR A 148 10.63 9.24 -21.24
C THR A 148 11.51 9.60 -20.03
N ALA A 149 10.95 9.55 -18.84
CA ALA A 149 11.73 9.38 -17.62
C ALA A 149 12.18 7.91 -17.56
N PRO A 150 13.50 7.62 -17.48
CA PRO A 150 13.97 6.26 -17.33
C PRO A 150 13.47 5.68 -16.01
N VAL A 151 12.86 4.50 -16.10
CA VAL A 151 12.49 3.64 -14.97
C VAL A 151 13.75 3.41 -14.13
N LYS A 152 13.76 3.95 -12.91
CA LYS A 152 14.80 3.64 -11.92
C LYS A 152 14.51 2.27 -11.35
N GLU A 153 15.23 1.29 -11.89
CA GLU A 153 15.31 -0.06 -11.36
C GLU A 153 15.85 -0.04 -9.92
N LYS A 154 15.24 -0.84 -9.05
CA LYS A 154 15.57 -1.00 -7.62
C LYS A 154 16.94 -1.68 -7.50
N PRO A 155 17.94 -1.11 -6.79
CA PRO A 155 19.26 -1.74 -6.70
C PRO A 155 19.31 -2.78 -5.57
N SER A 156 19.92 -3.92 -5.86
CA SER A 156 20.43 -4.92 -4.92
C SER A 156 21.90 -5.23 -5.30
N PRO A 157 22.72 -5.83 -4.42
CA PRO A 157 23.93 -5.19 -3.90
C PRO A 157 25.19 -5.52 -4.70
N VAL A 158 26.12 -4.56 -4.79
CA VAL A 158 27.46 -4.75 -5.38
C VAL A 158 28.52 -4.78 -4.27
N GLU A 159 29.26 -5.89 -4.22
CA GLU A 159 30.49 -6.09 -3.45
C GLU A 159 31.67 -5.29 -4.07
N PRO A 160 32.63 -4.78 -3.28
CA PRO A 160 33.50 -3.68 -3.71
C PRO A 160 34.78 -4.15 -4.40
N ALA A 161 35.24 -3.35 -5.36
CA ALA A 161 36.58 -3.40 -5.94
C ALA A 161 37.11 -1.96 -6.12
N PRO A 162 38.42 -1.73 -6.30
CA PRO A 162 39.27 -1.18 -5.26
C PRO A 162 39.67 0.28 -5.49
N THR A 163 40.14 0.87 -4.40
CA THR A 163 40.71 2.20 -4.23
C THR A 163 41.81 2.53 -5.25
N VAL A 164 41.67 3.67 -5.95
CA VAL A 164 42.78 4.36 -6.61
C VAL A 164 42.90 5.79 -6.09
N ALA A 165 44.10 6.05 -5.61
CA ALA A 165 44.79 7.27 -5.22
C ALA A 165 44.16 8.64 -5.55
N ALA A 166 44.14 9.46 -4.50
CA ALA A 166 43.85 10.89 -4.50
C ALA A 166 44.89 11.73 -5.25
N ALA A 167 44.41 12.70 -6.02
CA ALA A 167 45.13 13.90 -6.43
C ALA A 167 44.47 15.12 -5.72
N PRO A 168 45.25 16.14 -5.29
CA PRO A 168 44.76 17.20 -4.41
C PRO A 168 43.86 18.23 -5.14
N PRO A 169 42.85 18.79 -4.45
CA PRO A 169 41.90 19.71 -5.05
C PRO A 169 42.46 21.12 -5.23
N MET A 170 42.02 21.72 -6.34
CA MET A 170 42.14 23.11 -6.72
C MET A 170 41.57 24.05 -5.64
N ALA A 171 42.23 25.20 -5.51
CA ALA A 171 41.89 26.29 -4.61
C ALA A 171 40.46 26.86 -4.84
N PRO A 172 39.80 27.35 -3.78
CA PRO A 172 38.45 27.90 -3.86
C PRO A 172 38.39 29.18 -4.69
N GLN A 173 37.43 29.22 -5.61
CA GLN A 173 37.02 30.44 -6.31
C GLN A 173 36.46 31.43 -5.29
N MET A 174 37.15 32.56 -5.14
CA MET A 174 36.69 33.66 -4.30
C MET A 174 35.45 34.32 -4.90
N LEU A 175 34.46 34.53 -4.04
CA LEU A 175 33.33 35.43 -4.22
C LEU A 175 33.76 36.76 -4.82
N SER A 176 33.33 37.04 -6.05
CA SER A 176 33.30 38.40 -6.58
C SER A 176 32.13 39.16 -5.93
N SER A 177 32.32 39.63 -4.71
CA SER A 177 31.53 40.75 -4.20
C SER A 177 32.28 42.03 -4.53
N GLN A 178 31.74 42.80 -5.48
CA GLN A 178 32.19 44.16 -5.75
C GLN A 178 31.91 45.01 -4.51
N SER A 179 32.87 45.04 -3.58
CA SER A 179 32.91 46.06 -2.55
C SER A 179 33.23 47.38 -3.22
N ALA A 180 32.42 48.41 -2.94
CA ALA A 180 32.65 49.77 -3.40
C ALA A 180 34.06 50.19 -2.98
N ASP A 181 34.98 50.24 -3.94
CA ASP A 181 36.36 50.64 -3.71
C ASP A 181 36.36 52.12 -3.31
N THR A 182 36.38 52.40 -2.00
CA THR A 182 36.33 53.75 -1.41
C THR A 182 37.45 54.67 -1.89
N CYS A 183 38.45 54.12 -2.58
CA CYS A 183 39.60 54.84 -3.14
C CYS A 183 39.48 55.14 -4.65
N ARG A 184 38.36 54.80 -5.29
CA ARG A 184 38.20 54.83 -6.76
C ARG A 184 38.37 56.23 -7.36
N ASP A 185 37.97 57.29 -6.66
CA ASP A 185 38.08 58.67 -7.17
C ASP A 185 39.48 59.28 -7.00
N LEU A 186 40.23 58.86 -5.98
CA LEU A 186 41.60 59.33 -5.71
C LEU A 186 42.64 58.69 -6.64
N PHE A 187 42.42 57.44 -7.06
CA PHE A 187 43.38 56.69 -7.88
C PHE A 187 43.08 56.74 -9.39
N ASN A 188 41.94 57.30 -9.81
CA ASN A 188 41.58 57.47 -11.22
C ASN A 188 41.85 58.87 -11.78
N SER A 189 42.10 59.88 -10.93
CA SER A 189 42.04 61.28 -11.34
C SER A 189 43.34 61.89 -11.91
N VAL A 190 44.52 61.25 -11.80
CA VAL A 190 45.75 61.78 -12.41
C VAL A 190 46.74 60.67 -12.81
N SER A 191 47.11 60.64 -14.10
CA SER A 191 47.99 59.64 -14.75
C SER A 191 49.45 60.10 -14.89
N SER A 192 50.03 60.73 -13.87
CA SER A 192 51.45 61.11 -13.90
C SER A 192 52.33 59.85 -13.96
N VAL A 193 53.17 59.78 -14.99
CA VAL A 193 54.12 58.67 -15.18
C VAL A 193 55.36 58.89 -14.32
N ILE A 194 55.89 57.79 -13.79
CA ILE A 194 57.08 57.81 -12.96
C ILE A 194 58.16 56.90 -13.55
N GLN A 195 59.41 57.36 -13.47
CA GLN A 195 60.61 56.61 -13.80
C GLN A 195 61.47 56.50 -12.55
N VAL A 196 61.52 55.31 -11.94
CA VAL A 196 62.24 55.08 -10.68
C VAL A 196 62.83 53.68 -10.63
N GLU A 197 64.00 53.58 -9.99
CA GLU A 197 64.66 52.32 -9.69
C GLU A 197 64.91 52.22 -8.19
N PHE A 198 64.20 51.33 -7.52
CA PHE A 198 64.41 50.95 -6.13
C PHE A 198 65.21 49.64 -6.09
N ARG A 199 66.25 49.62 -5.27
CA ARG A 199 67.02 48.41 -4.96
C ARG A 199 66.93 48.18 -3.47
N ASP A 200 66.30 47.07 -3.09
CA ASP A 200 66.10 46.66 -1.69
C ASP A 200 65.57 47.79 -0.79
N ALA A 201 64.63 48.59 -1.30
CA ALA A 201 64.06 49.70 -0.56
C ALA A 201 62.96 49.18 0.37
N GLU A 202 62.97 49.59 1.64
CA GLU A 202 61.91 49.23 2.59
C GLU A 202 60.54 49.70 2.06
N LEU A 203 59.55 48.81 2.08
CA LEU A 203 58.21 49.05 1.54
C LEU A 203 57.56 50.35 2.06
N ARG A 204 57.82 50.71 3.33
CA ARG A 204 57.35 51.97 3.93
C ARG A 204 57.86 53.20 3.19
N ASN A 205 59.15 53.18 2.83
CA ASN A 205 59.79 54.28 2.13
C ASN A 205 59.32 54.35 0.68
N VAL A 206 59.08 53.20 0.05
CA VAL A 206 58.49 53.12 -1.29
C VAL A 206 57.08 53.73 -1.30
N PHE A 207 56.23 53.35 -0.34
CA PHE A 207 54.87 53.90 -0.23
C PHE A 207 54.85 55.39 0.13
N ARG A 208 55.75 55.84 1.00
CA ARG A 208 55.89 57.27 1.33
C ARG A 208 56.32 58.08 0.11
N PHE A 209 57.28 57.57 -0.66
CA PHE A 209 57.75 58.24 -1.88
C PHE A 209 56.65 58.33 -2.95
N LEU A 210 55.90 57.24 -3.17
CA LEU A 210 54.77 57.25 -4.11
C LEU A 210 53.67 58.22 -3.66
N ALA A 211 53.41 58.32 -2.35
CA ALA A 211 52.44 59.25 -1.80
C ALA A 211 52.88 60.73 -1.93
N GLU A 212 54.17 61.00 -1.74
CA GLU A 212 54.76 62.33 -1.94
C GLU A 212 54.70 62.74 -3.42
N PHE A 213 55.01 61.82 -4.34
CA PHE A 213 54.89 62.05 -5.77
C PHE A 213 53.43 62.31 -6.21
N ALA A 214 52.48 61.58 -5.63
CA ALA A 214 51.06 61.71 -5.94
C ALA A 214 50.36 62.83 -5.14
N ASN A 215 51.06 63.53 -4.25
CA ASN A 215 50.52 64.54 -3.34
C ASN A 215 49.30 64.05 -2.52
N ILE A 216 49.37 62.82 -1.99
CA ILE A 216 48.33 62.22 -1.17
C ILE A 216 48.83 61.97 0.26
N ASN A 217 47.93 62.09 1.23
CA ASN A 217 48.23 61.74 2.61
C ASN A 217 48.15 60.22 2.77
N ILE A 218 49.24 59.57 3.21
CA ILE A 218 49.31 58.13 3.43
C ILE A 218 49.64 57.77 4.88
N VAL A 219 49.01 56.74 5.41
CA VAL A 219 49.35 56.12 6.69
C VAL A 219 49.69 54.64 6.43
N VAL A 220 50.95 54.27 6.69
CA VAL A 220 51.44 52.90 6.49
C VAL A 220 51.40 52.16 7.82
N ALA A 221 50.68 51.04 7.88
CA ALA A 221 50.54 50.24 9.11
C ALA A 221 51.90 49.67 9.58
N PRO A 222 52.14 49.57 10.90
CA PRO A 222 53.41 49.10 11.45
C PRO A 222 53.69 47.61 11.20
N GLY A 223 52.72 46.83 10.69
CA GLY A 223 52.89 45.42 10.33
C GLY A 223 53.56 45.19 8.97
N ILE A 224 53.82 46.24 8.18
CA ILE A 224 54.42 46.10 6.85
C ILE A 224 55.95 45.99 6.98
N THR A 225 56.47 44.79 6.71
CA THR A 225 57.91 44.45 6.70
C THR A 225 58.29 43.84 5.36
N GLY A 226 59.44 44.23 4.81
CA GLY A 226 59.96 43.73 3.53
C GLY A 226 60.65 44.80 2.69
N GLY A 227 61.63 44.37 1.89
CA GLY A 227 62.29 45.18 0.86
C GLY A 227 61.66 44.93 -0.50
N ALA A 228 61.47 45.99 -1.27
CA ALA A 228 61.03 45.92 -2.67
C ALA A 228 62.17 46.37 -3.60
N THR A 229 62.44 45.54 -4.60
CA THR A 229 63.30 45.90 -5.73
C THR A 229 62.41 46.06 -6.94
N LEU A 230 62.38 47.26 -7.50
CA LEU A 230 61.48 47.61 -8.59
C LEU A 230 62.17 48.59 -9.54
N LYS A 231 62.17 48.28 -10.83
CA LYS A 231 62.58 49.21 -11.87
C LYS A 231 61.37 49.53 -12.73
N VAL A 232 60.99 50.79 -12.75
CA VAL A 232 59.84 51.30 -13.50
C VAL A 232 60.34 52.32 -14.51
N ASP A 233 59.93 52.15 -15.76
CA ASP A 233 60.12 53.13 -16.81
C ASP A 233 58.74 53.56 -17.35
N SER A 234 58.41 54.84 -17.19
CA SER A 234 57.23 55.48 -17.81
C SER A 234 55.89 54.79 -17.47
N VAL A 235 55.70 54.38 -16.22
CA VAL A 235 54.43 53.77 -15.76
C VAL A 235 53.67 54.75 -14.85
N PRO A 236 52.34 54.84 -14.95
CA PRO A 236 51.52 55.61 -14.01
C PRO A 236 51.73 55.16 -12.55
N TRP A 237 51.89 56.12 -11.64
CA TRP A 237 52.16 55.85 -10.21
C TRP A 237 51.07 54.98 -9.54
N ASN A 238 49.81 55.12 -9.95
CA ASN A 238 48.68 54.36 -9.42
C ASN A 238 48.79 52.86 -9.73
N LYS A 239 49.24 52.51 -10.94
CA LYS A 239 49.50 51.13 -11.36
C LYS A 239 50.71 50.54 -10.65
N VAL A 240 51.75 51.34 -10.45
CA VAL A 240 52.91 50.93 -9.66
C VAL A 240 52.51 50.62 -8.21
N MET A 241 51.72 51.51 -7.59
CA MET A 241 51.20 51.32 -6.24
C MET A 241 50.36 50.04 -6.13
N GLU A 242 49.44 49.82 -7.07
CA GLU A 242 48.58 48.63 -7.14
C GLU A 242 49.41 47.34 -7.27
N LEU A 243 50.43 47.33 -8.14
CA LEU A 243 51.32 46.20 -8.34
C LEU A 243 52.13 45.86 -7.08
N VAL A 244 52.66 46.88 -6.40
CA VAL A 244 53.41 46.66 -5.16
C VAL A 244 52.47 46.13 -4.07
N MET A 245 51.27 46.69 -3.90
CA MET A 245 50.31 46.17 -2.93
C MET A 245 49.88 44.73 -3.25
N ALA A 246 49.61 44.43 -4.52
CA ALA A 246 49.21 43.10 -4.97
C ALA A 246 50.32 42.04 -4.73
N ASN A 247 51.58 42.36 -5.01
CA ASN A 247 52.70 41.44 -4.83
C ASN A 247 52.92 41.06 -3.35
N TYR A 248 52.69 42.00 -2.44
CA TYR A 248 52.89 41.80 -1.00
C TYR A 248 51.58 41.53 -0.22
N LYS A 249 50.47 41.22 -0.90
CA LYS A 249 49.14 40.94 -0.30
C LYS A 249 48.62 42.06 0.64
N LEU A 250 48.94 43.30 0.30
CA LEU A 250 48.53 44.47 1.06
C LEU A 250 47.20 45.01 0.52
N GLY A 251 46.38 45.55 1.42
CA GLY A 251 45.13 46.25 1.11
C GLY A 251 45.24 47.75 1.37
N ARG A 252 44.27 48.50 0.84
CA ARG A 252 44.13 49.95 1.07
C ARG A 252 42.73 50.27 1.58
N LYS A 253 42.62 51.33 2.39
CA LYS A 253 41.36 51.91 2.83
C LYS A 253 41.46 53.43 2.76
N CYS A 254 40.47 54.10 2.17
CA CYS A 254 40.44 55.56 2.10
C CYS A 254 39.36 56.07 3.06
N GLU A 255 39.77 56.84 4.08
CA GLU A 255 38.87 57.50 5.02
C GLU A 255 39.28 58.97 5.14
N GLY A 256 38.35 59.90 4.88
CA GLY A 256 38.57 61.34 5.10
C GLY A 256 39.73 61.97 4.32
N GLY A 257 40.07 61.45 3.13
CA GLY A 257 41.17 61.98 2.31
C GLY A 257 42.57 61.46 2.69
N ILE A 258 42.65 60.48 3.58
CA ILE A 258 43.89 59.79 3.95
C ILE A 258 43.81 58.35 3.44
N VAL A 259 44.87 57.89 2.78
CA VAL A 259 45.01 56.50 2.30
C VAL A 259 45.74 55.69 3.38
N ARG A 260 45.08 54.71 3.98
CA ARG A 260 45.71 53.76 4.91
C ARG A 260 46.09 52.49 4.15
N VAL A 261 47.36 52.08 4.24
CA VAL A 261 47.88 50.85 3.62
C VAL A 261 48.28 49.87 4.72
N GLY A 262 47.81 48.63 4.62
CA GLY A 262 48.00 47.59 5.64
C GLY A 262 47.86 46.19 5.05
N ILE A 263 48.00 45.15 5.87
CA ILE A 263 47.74 43.77 5.44
C ILE A 263 46.24 43.66 5.13
N ALA A 264 45.90 43.07 3.98
CA ALA A 264 44.51 43.02 3.53
C ALA A 264 43.57 42.33 4.55
N GLU A 265 44.07 41.32 5.25
CA GLU A 265 43.34 40.56 6.26
C GLU A 265 43.04 41.39 7.52
N ASP A 266 44.01 42.20 7.99
CA ASP A 266 43.84 43.08 9.15
C ASP A 266 42.84 44.21 8.88
N LEU A 267 42.87 44.79 7.67
CA LEU A 267 41.93 45.84 7.26
C LEU A 267 40.50 45.32 7.09
N ILE A 268 40.33 44.03 6.78
CA ILE A 268 39.03 43.35 6.77
C ILE A 268 38.58 43.12 8.22
N ALA A 269 39.46 42.63 9.10
CA ALA A 269 39.14 42.37 10.50
C ALA A 269 38.65 43.62 11.26
N GLU A 270 39.24 44.79 11.02
CA GLU A 270 38.82 46.06 11.64
C GLU A 270 37.40 46.52 11.23
N ARG A 271 36.84 46.05 10.10
CA ARG A 271 35.45 46.37 9.70
C ARG A 271 34.40 45.65 10.55
N PHE A 272 34.78 44.59 11.25
CA PHE A 272 33.84 43.62 11.82
C PHE A 272 33.95 43.49 13.34
N ASN A 273 34.36 44.54 14.05
CA ASN A 273 34.27 44.56 15.52
C ASN A 273 32.82 44.80 16.00
N GLN A 274 31.87 44.08 15.40
CA GLN A 274 30.50 43.99 15.89
C GLN A 274 30.49 42.95 17.01
N PRO A 275 29.86 43.24 18.16
CA PRO A 275 29.79 42.28 19.25
C PRO A 275 29.02 41.03 18.79
N ILE A 276 29.66 39.87 18.89
CA ILE A 276 28.97 38.58 18.76
C ILE A 276 28.25 38.31 20.08
N ILE A 277 26.96 37.99 19.98
CA ILE A 277 26.13 37.63 21.12
C ILE A 277 25.78 36.14 21.04
N THR A 278 25.63 35.50 22.19
CA THR A 278 25.16 34.12 22.27
C THR A 278 23.82 34.09 22.97
N GLN A 279 22.82 33.51 22.32
CA GLN A 279 21.49 33.33 22.85
C GLN A 279 21.10 31.86 22.81
N MET A 280 20.52 31.39 23.92
CA MET A 280 19.97 30.04 24.04
C MET A 280 18.44 30.15 24.01
N VAL A 281 17.80 29.39 23.13
CA VAL A 281 16.35 29.29 23.04
C VAL A 281 15.91 27.84 23.12
N ARG A 282 14.93 27.58 23.98
CA ARG A 282 14.31 26.27 24.13
C ARG A 282 13.14 26.15 23.15
N LEU A 283 13.07 25.02 22.45
CA LEU A 283 11.96 24.67 21.57
C LEU A 283 10.88 23.91 22.35
N ASN A 284 9.62 24.14 22.00
CA ASN A 284 8.45 23.49 22.61
C ASN A 284 7.96 22.30 21.79
N TYR A 285 7.99 22.39 20.47
CA TYR A 285 7.42 21.39 19.55
C TYR A 285 8.44 20.83 18.57
N GLY A 286 9.33 21.68 18.02
CA GLY A 286 10.30 21.28 17.00
C GLY A 286 11.50 20.48 17.53
N ASP A 287 12.08 19.64 16.66
CA ASP A 287 13.37 18.99 16.90
C ASP A 287 14.52 19.98 16.58
N PRO A 288 15.46 20.23 17.51
CA PRO A 288 16.61 21.11 17.30
C PRO A 288 17.42 20.79 16.04
N ASP A 289 17.57 19.52 15.67
CA ASP A 289 18.33 19.13 14.48
C ASP A 289 17.62 19.50 13.18
N GLU A 290 16.29 19.47 13.16
CA GLU A 290 15.50 19.85 11.98
C GLU A 290 15.50 21.36 11.79
N VAL A 291 15.40 22.12 12.88
CA VAL A 291 15.41 23.60 12.84
C VAL A 291 16.79 24.14 12.41
N ILE A 292 17.88 23.53 12.86
CA ILE A 292 19.25 23.96 12.49
C ILE A 292 19.49 23.88 10.98
N LYS A 293 18.89 22.91 10.26
CA LYS A 293 19.03 22.81 8.80
C LYS A 293 18.54 24.07 8.07
N ASN A 294 17.57 24.77 8.66
CA ASN A 294 17.05 26.03 8.13
C ASN A 294 17.88 27.23 8.60
N LEU A 295 18.35 27.21 9.85
CA LEU A 295 19.16 28.29 10.46
C LEU A 295 20.60 28.34 9.92
N ASP A 296 21.20 27.21 9.56
CA ASP A 296 22.60 27.16 9.11
C ASP A 296 22.84 27.93 7.80
N LYS A 297 21.77 28.20 7.04
CA LYS A 297 21.78 29.02 5.82
C LYS A 297 21.71 30.52 6.09
N MET A 298 21.32 30.92 7.30
CA MET A 298 21.14 32.33 7.70
C MET A 298 22.25 32.85 8.61
N LYS A 299 23.24 32.01 8.92
CA LYS A 299 24.41 32.40 9.74
C LYS A 299 25.32 33.38 8.97
N SER A 300 25.95 34.28 9.71
CA SER A 300 27.06 35.10 9.23
C SER A 300 28.33 34.26 9.06
N THR A 301 29.38 34.86 8.47
CA THR A 301 30.71 34.25 8.31
C THR A 301 31.30 33.72 9.62
N PHE A 302 30.94 34.35 10.75
CA PHE A 302 31.43 33.99 12.09
C PHE A 302 30.36 33.30 12.96
N GLY A 303 29.19 33.02 12.39
CA GLY A 303 28.05 32.45 13.09
C GLY A 303 28.22 30.96 13.41
N LYS A 304 27.81 30.56 14.61
CA LYS A 304 27.77 29.15 15.03
C LYS A 304 26.41 28.84 15.64
N VAL A 305 25.77 27.80 15.12
CA VAL A 305 24.50 27.27 15.63
C VAL A 305 24.72 25.84 16.12
N VAL A 306 24.30 25.53 17.34
CA VAL A 306 24.46 24.21 17.95
C VAL A 306 23.15 23.77 18.61
N ALA A 307 22.76 22.51 18.39
CA ALA A 307 21.64 21.89 19.08
C ALA A 307 22.13 21.24 20.38
N ASP A 308 21.44 21.53 21.49
CA ASP A 308 21.49 20.72 22.70
C ASP A 308 20.21 19.88 22.79
N LYS A 309 20.30 18.62 22.35
CA LYS A 309 19.16 17.67 22.39
C LYS A 309 18.71 17.37 23.81
N ARG A 310 19.60 17.43 24.80
CA ARG A 310 19.27 17.09 26.20
C ARG A 310 18.30 18.10 26.79
N THR A 311 18.40 19.37 26.38
CA THR A 311 17.54 20.45 26.86
C THR A 311 16.52 20.92 25.83
N ASN A 312 16.42 20.24 24.69
CA ASN A 312 15.61 20.64 23.53
C ASN A 312 15.81 22.11 23.16
N SER A 313 17.07 22.55 23.08
CA SER A 313 17.42 23.95 22.92
C SER A 313 18.42 24.16 21.80
N ILE A 314 18.38 25.34 21.20
CA ILE A 314 19.35 25.79 20.19
C ILE A 314 20.17 26.92 20.81
N ILE A 315 21.49 26.82 20.65
CA ILE A 315 22.45 27.83 21.03
C ILE A 315 22.91 28.51 19.75
N VAL A 316 22.57 29.79 19.60
CA VAL A 316 22.93 30.62 18.45
C VAL A 316 23.98 31.62 18.90
N THR A 317 25.14 31.62 18.24
CA THR A 317 26.21 32.60 18.45
C THR A 317 26.46 33.33 17.14
N ASP A 318 26.09 34.60 17.04
CA ASP A 318 26.30 35.43 15.85
C ASP A 318 26.25 36.94 16.20
N THR A 319 26.37 37.81 15.22
CA THR A 319 26.08 39.25 15.29
C THR A 319 24.64 39.49 15.75
N GLU A 320 24.41 40.58 16.47
CA GLU A 320 23.11 40.91 17.05
C GLU A 320 21.96 40.91 16.02
N SER A 321 22.19 41.45 14.82
CA SER A 321 21.20 41.45 13.73
C SER A 321 20.83 40.03 13.29
N ALA A 322 21.81 39.16 13.06
CA ALA A 322 21.57 37.80 12.59
C ALA A 322 20.85 36.95 13.67
N VAL A 323 21.18 37.17 14.95
CA VAL A 323 20.48 36.50 16.05
C VAL A 323 19.02 36.93 16.10
N MET A 324 18.71 38.23 15.98
CA MET A 324 17.32 38.71 15.95
C MET A 324 16.51 38.08 14.81
N ASP A 325 17.06 38.05 13.60
CA ASP A 325 16.40 37.45 12.42
C ASP A 325 16.17 35.95 12.62
N MET A 326 17.18 35.24 13.15
CA MET A 326 17.05 33.81 13.46
C MET A 326 16.00 33.54 14.54
N MET A 327 15.86 34.40 15.55
CA MET A 327 14.85 34.23 16.60
C MET A 327 13.43 34.42 16.08
N GLU A 328 13.21 35.39 15.19
CA GLU A 328 11.91 35.57 14.54
C GLU A 328 11.50 34.32 13.73
N VAL A 329 12.46 33.73 13.01
CA VAL A 329 12.21 32.48 12.27
C VAL A 329 11.94 31.32 13.22
N VAL A 330 12.70 31.17 14.31
CA VAL A 330 12.47 30.11 15.31
C VAL A 330 11.06 30.18 15.90
N LEU A 331 10.56 31.38 16.23
CA LEU A 331 9.20 31.56 16.74
C LEU A 331 8.13 31.14 15.72
N ASN A 332 8.37 31.36 14.43
CA ASN A 332 7.45 30.95 13.37
C ASN A 332 7.54 29.46 13.04
N LEU A 333 8.70 28.82 13.24
CA LEU A 333 8.89 27.38 13.01
C LEU A 333 8.41 26.52 14.18
N ASP A 334 8.53 26.99 15.43
CA ASP A 334 8.13 26.25 16.63
C ASP A 334 6.62 26.34 16.89
N GLN A 335 5.82 25.92 15.91
CA GLN A 335 4.36 25.84 16.00
C GLN A 335 3.89 24.40 16.33
N PRO A 336 2.74 24.25 17.01
CA PRO A 336 2.17 22.93 17.27
C PRO A 336 1.81 22.23 15.96
N THR A 337 2.32 21.02 15.76
CA THR A 337 1.96 20.20 14.60
C THR A 337 0.71 19.39 14.89
N HIS A 338 -0.21 19.35 13.93
CA HIS A 338 -1.40 18.53 14.03
C HIS A 338 -1.06 17.03 13.94
N GLN A 339 -1.84 16.23 14.66
CA GLN A 339 -1.81 14.77 14.56
C GLN A 339 -2.88 14.30 13.59
N VAL A 340 -2.60 13.20 12.89
CA VAL A 340 -3.56 12.52 12.02
C VAL A 340 -3.71 11.09 12.53
N GLN A 341 -4.94 10.69 12.80
CA GLN A 341 -5.32 9.31 13.00
C GLN A 341 -5.72 8.72 11.65
N ILE A 342 -5.16 7.56 11.32
CA ILE A 342 -5.44 6.83 10.09
C ILE A 342 -6.05 5.49 10.48
N GLU A 343 -7.25 5.23 9.99
CA GLU A 343 -7.93 3.94 10.08
C GLU A 343 -7.97 3.31 8.69
N SER A 344 -7.51 2.08 8.55
CA SER A 344 -7.77 1.29 7.36
C SER A 344 -8.79 0.20 7.67
N LYS A 345 -9.64 -0.15 6.70
CA LYS A 345 -10.52 -1.33 6.78
C LYS A 345 -10.27 -2.22 5.58
N ILE A 346 -9.80 -3.44 5.83
CA ILE A 346 -9.65 -4.48 4.81
C ILE A 346 -10.82 -5.45 5.00
N ILE A 347 -11.68 -5.56 4.00
CA ILE A 347 -12.86 -6.40 4.01
C ILE A 347 -12.66 -7.47 2.95
N GLN A 348 -12.74 -8.73 3.35
CA GLN A 348 -12.74 -9.87 2.44
C GLN A 348 -14.04 -10.63 2.59
N ILE A 349 -14.68 -10.96 1.46
CA ILE A 349 -15.86 -11.80 1.42
C ILE A 349 -15.59 -12.96 0.49
N ASN A 350 -15.85 -14.18 0.96
CA ASN A 350 -15.85 -15.37 0.13
C ASN A 350 -17.25 -15.99 0.18
N ARG A 351 -17.83 -16.27 -0.98
CA ARG A 351 -19.10 -17.00 -1.13
C ARG A 351 -18.82 -18.23 -1.98
N ASP A 352 -19.17 -19.40 -1.47
CA ASP A 352 -19.00 -20.68 -2.15
C ASP A 352 -20.37 -21.34 -2.28
N PHE A 353 -20.80 -21.65 -3.51
CA PHE A 353 -22.01 -22.39 -3.80
C PHE A 353 -21.65 -23.64 -4.60
N LEU A 354 -22.24 -24.77 -4.21
CA LEU A 354 -22.09 -26.05 -4.89
C LEU A 354 -23.45 -26.72 -4.94
N GLN A 355 -23.88 -27.13 -6.13
CA GLN A 355 -25.08 -27.93 -6.32
C GLN A 355 -24.75 -29.13 -7.21
N GLU A 356 -25.10 -30.33 -6.78
CA GLU A 356 -24.93 -31.56 -7.56
C GLU A 356 -26.19 -32.41 -7.52
N LEU A 357 -26.54 -32.96 -8.67
CA LEU A 357 -27.57 -33.99 -8.81
C LEU A 357 -26.97 -35.20 -9.53
N GLY A 358 -27.15 -36.37 -8.93
CA GLY A 358 -26.65 -37.64 -9.44
C GLY A 358 -27.71 -38.73 -9.41
N ILE A 359 -27.64 -39.65 -10.35
CA ILE A 359 -28.53 -40.78 -10.46
C ILE A 359 -27.73 -42.05 -10.72
N GLN A 360 -28.08 -43.12 -10.01
CA GLN A 360 -27.55 -44.44 -10.24
C GLN A 360 -28.73 -45.38 -10.44
N TRP A 361 -28.70 -46.17 -11.49
CA TRP A 361 -29.72 -47.20 -11.66
C TRP A 361 -29.20 -48.34 -12.52
N GLY A 362 -29.77 -49.50 -12.31
CA GLY A 362 -29.44 -50.68 -13.08
C GLY A 362 -30.43 -51.77 -12.80
N PHE A 363 -30.37 -52.80 -13.61
CA PHE A 363 -31.10 -54.01 -13.34
C PHE A 363 -30.13 -55.18 -13.37
N ASP A 364 -30.45 -56.22 -12.63
CA ASP A 364 -29.80 -57.51 -12.74
C ASP A 364 -30.85 -58.60 -12.86
N GLY A 365 -30.58 -59.60 -13.68
CA GLY A 365 -31.46 -60.75 -13.82
C GLY A 365 -30.75 -61.99 -14.29
N VAL A 366 -31.28 -63.14 -13.89
CA VAL A 366 -30.79 -64.47 -14.26
C VAL A 366 -31.92 -65.28 -14.85
N THR A 367 -31.74 -65.75 -16.09
CA THR A 367 -32.70 -66.66 -16.72
C THR A 367 -32.23 -68.10 -16.53
N PHE A 368 -33.04 -68.91 -15.85
CA PHE A 368 -32.82 -70.36 -15.78
C PHE A 368 -33.58 -71.05 -16.91
N ARG A 369 -32.87 -71.84 -17.71
CA ARG A 369 -33.52 -72.77 -18.64
C ARG A 369 -33.32 -74.19 -18.12
N ASN A 370 -34.29 -74.66 -17.32
CA ASN A 370 -34.43 -76.03 -16.82
C ASN A 370 -33.40 -76.46 -15.74
N PRO A 371 -33.82 -76.94 -14.54
CA PRO A 371 -32.90 -77.46 -13.51
C PRO A 371 -32.01 -78.64 -13.95
N GLN A 372 -32.28 -79.25 -15.12
CA GLN A 372 -31.46 -80.30 -15.72
C GLN A 372 -30.35 -79.77 -16.66
N PHE A 373 -30.33 -78.48 -17.01
CA PHE A 373 -29.29 -77.88 -17.84
C PHE A 373 -28.71 -76.64 -17.12
N PRO A 374 -27.43 -76.66 -16.69
CA PRO A 374 -26.84 -75.61 -15.85
C PRO A 374 -26.54 -74.29 -16.58
N ASN A 375 -27.13 -74.05 -17.75
CA ASN A 375 -26.86 -72.87 -18.56
C ASN A 375 -27.79 -71.72 -18.10
N ALA A 376 -27.28 -70.87 -17.20
CA ALA A 376 -27.92 -69.60 -16.85
C ALA A 376 -27.37 -68.48 -17.74
N ILE A 377 -28.24 -67.58 -18.19
CA ILE A 377 -27.80 -66.31 -18.79
C ILE A 377 -28.10 -65.20 -17.80
N ALA A 378 -27.04 -64.54 -17.34
CA ALA A 378 -27.10 -63.38 -16.47
C ALA A 378 -26.96 -62.10 -17.29
N PHE A 379 -27.74 -61.07 -16.95
CA PHE A 379 -27.68 -59.74 -17.57
C PHE A 379 -27.75 -58.67 -16.48
N GLY A 380 -26.92 -57.63 -16.53
CA GLY A 380 -26.99 -56.51 -15.58
C GLY A 380 -25.74 -55.61 -15.55
N GLY A 381 -25.77 -54.60 -14.66
CA GLY A 381 -24.83 -53.46 -14.63
C GLY A 381 -23.46 -53.67 -13.98
N ALA A 382 -23.17 -54.85 -13.45
CA ALA A 382 -21.81 -55.21 -13.05
C ALA A 382 -21.55 -56.67 -13.40
N ALA A 383 -20.43 -56.93 -14.08
CA ALA A 383 -19.86 -58.28 -14.11
C ALA A 383 -19.47 -58.62 -12.67
N ARG A 384 -20.18 -59.58 -12.05
CA ARG A 384 -19.81 -60.09 -10.72
C ARG A 384 -18.33 -60.44 -10.74
N SER A 385 -17.52 -59.69 -9.99
CA SER A 385 -16.06 -59.81 -9.94
C SER A 385 -15.62 -61.00 -9.09
N ASP A 386 -16.25 -62.15 -9.31
CA ASP A 386 -15.78 -63.42 -8.79
C ASP A 386 -16.33 -64.54 -9.68
N GLY A 387 -15.68 -64.78 -10.82
CA GLY A 387 -15.59 -66.07 -11.53
C GLY A 387 -16.84 -66.92 -11.82
N ALA A 388 -18.05 -66.49 -11.52
CA ALA A 388 -19.25 -67.33 -11.51
C ALA A 388 -20.23 -66.91 -12.61
N LEU A 389 -19.77 -67.03 -13.86
CA LEU A 389 -20.66 -67.27 -15.00
C LEU A 389 -21.03 -68.77 -15.13
N SER A 390 -20.65 -69.58 -14.14
CA SER A 390 -20.96 -71.01 -14.07
C SER A 390 -21.16 -71.45 -12.61
N ALA A 391 -22.28 -71.06 -12.02
CA ALA A 391 -22.82 -71.79 -10.88
C ALA A 391 -24.31 -72.01 -11.16
N PRO A 392 -24.77 -73.26 -11.39
CA PRO A 392 -26.20 -73.50 -11.44
C PRO A 392 -26.75 -73.11 -10.07
N LEU A 393 -27.64 -72.12 -10.03
CA LEU A 393 -28.47 -71.88 -8.87
C LEU A 393 -29.40 -73.08 -8.75
N ASN A 394 -28.91 -74.09 -8.05
CA ASN A 394 -29.70 -75.22 -7.63
C ASN A 394 -30.77 -74.65 -6.70
N ALA A 395 -32.03 -74.93 -7.00
CA ALA A 395 -33.17 -74.49 -6.22
C ALA A 395 -32.93 -74.80 -4.72
N GLY A 396 -32.82 -73.75 -3.90
CA GLY A 396 -32.74 -73.85 -2.44
C GLY A 396 -31.38 -73.58 -1.78
N GLY A 397 -30.39 -73.02 -2.47
CA GLY A 397 -29.08 -72.68 -1.87
C GLY A 397 -28.73 -71.20 -1.99
N VAL A 398 -28.75 -70.48 -0.87
CA VAL A 398 -28.13 -69.16 -0.72
C VAL A 398 -26.61 -69.36 -0.68
N ASP A 399 -25.87 -68.79 -1.62
CA ASP A 399 -24.41 -68.87 -1.64
C ASP A 399 -23.84 -67.95 -0.55
N PHE A 400 -23.35 -68.55 0.55
CA PHE A 400 -22.62 -67.85 1.59
C PHE A 400 -21.18 -67.74 1.13
N GLY A 401 -20.74 -66.51 0.82
CA GLY A 401 -19.36 -66.21 0.48
C GLY A 401 -18.38 -66.96 1.37
N THR A 402 -17.44 -67.63 0.73
CA THR A 402 -16.34 -68.37 1.35
C THR A 402 -15.38 -67.40 2.04
N ASP A 403 -15.71 -66.99 3.26
CA ASP A 403 -14.75 -66.60 4.29
C ASP A 403 -15.27 -67.12 5.64
N GLY A 404 -14.54 -68.10 6.18
CA GLY A 404 -14.98 -68.96 7.28
C GLY A 404 -15.09 -68.30 8.64
N ASN A 405 -16.12 -67.49 8.88
CA ASN A 405 -16.51 -67.07 10.23
C ASN A 405 -18.03 -67.15 10.43
N ARG A 406 -18.51 -68.34 10.80
CA ARG A 406 -19.91 -68.59 11.17
C ARG A 406 -20.20 -68.02 12.57
N ILE A 407 -21.05 -67.00 12.64
CA ILE A 407 -21.64 -66.50 13.89
C ILE A 407 -22.96 -67.24 14.12
N PRO A 408 -23.13 -68.05 15.20
CA PRO A 408 -24.37 -68.75 15.47
C PRO A 408 -25.32 -67.84 16.25
N GLY A 409 -26.32 -67.27 15.56
CA GLY A 409 -27.34 -66.44 16.19
C GLY A 409 -28.12 -65.64 15.15
N ASN A 410 -29.28 -66.17 14.77
CA ASN A 410 -30.38 -65.55 14.03
C ASN A 410 -30.23 -64.05 13.69
N GLN A 411 -29.49 -63.76 12.61
CA GLN A 411 -29.69 -62.56 11.81
C GLN A 411 -29.86 -63.03 10.37
N LEU A 412 -31.02 -62.72 9.80
CA LEU A 412 -31.24 -62.71 8.35
C LEU A 412 -30.24 -61.71 7.76
N ALA A 413 -29.03 -62.16 7.49
CA ALA A 413 -28.12 -61.44 6.61
C ALA A 413 -28.77 -61.51 5.22
N ALA A 414 -29.58 -60.49 4.92
CA ALA A 414 -30.05 -60.25 3.56
C ALA A 414 -28.83 -60.35 2.64
N PRO A 415 -28.91 -61.06 1.50
CA PRO A 415 -27.82 -61.07 0.53
C PRO A 415 -27.46 -59.61 0.27
N ARG A 416 -26.20 -59.24 0.52
CA ARG A 416 -25.71 -57.93 0.11
C ARG A 416 -25.64 -57.98 -1.41
N ILE A 417 -26.75 -57.65 -2.07
CA ILE A 417 -26.78 -57.33 -3.49
C ILE A 417 -26.01 -56.01 -3.56
N SER A 418 -24.72 -56.07 -3.90
CA SER A 418 -24.04 -54.87 -4.39
C SER A 418 -24.85 -54.37 -5.59
N PRO A 419 -25.42 -53.15 -5.55
CA PRO A 419 -26.34 -52.71 -6.59
C PRO A 419 -25.69 -52.82 -7.97
N GLY A 420 -26.37 -53.49 -8.89
CA GLY A 420 -25.88 -53.74 -10.24
C GLY A 420 -26.13 -52.54 -11.16
N PHE A 421 -25.62 -51.35 -10.80
CA PHE A 421 -25.88 -50.12 -11.54
C PHE A 421 -25.32 -50.18 -12.96
N ILE A 422 -26.18 -49.99 -13.97
CA ILE A 422 -25.81 -49.87 -15.39
C ILE A 422 -25.43 -48.41 -15.69
N VAL A 423 -26.19 -47.50 -15.11
CA VAL A 423 -25.90 -46.07 -15.06
C VAL A 423 -25.37 -45.76 -13.68
N ASP A 424 -24.10 -45.39 -13.58
CA ASP A 424 -23.46 -44.99 -12.34
C ASP A 424 -23.02 -43.53 -12.44
N LEU A 425 -23.97 -42.61 -12.23
CA LEU A 425 -23.77 -41.17 -12.28
C LEU A 425 -24.13 -40.55 -10.92
N ALA A 426 -23.68 -41.17 -9.82
CA ALA A 426 -23.78 -40.59 -8.48
C ALA A 426 -23.08 -39.22 -8.39
N THR A 427 -23.46 -38.41 -7.39
CA THR A 427 -22.74 -37.17 -7.05
C THR A 427 -21.24 -37.42 -6.86
N VAL A 428 -20.39 -36.47 -7.25
CA VAL A 428 -18.93 -36.57 -7.05
C VAL A 428 -18.59 -36.33 -5.58
N GLY A 429 -19.32 -35.39 -4.95
CA GLY A 429 -19.26 -35.17 -3.52
C GLY A 429 -20.02 -36.22 -2.70
N THR A 430 -19.80 -36.22 -1.39
CA THR A 430 -20.66 -36.97 -0.46
C THR A 430 -22.06 -36.34 -0.50
N PRO A 431 -23.10 -37.06 -0.92
CA PRO A 431 -24.43 -36.49 -1.04
C PRO A 431 -24.98 -36.17 0.36
N PHE A 432 -25.69 -35.05 0.49
CA PHE A 432 -26.42 -34.73 1.72
C PHE A 432 -27.76 -35.48 1.79
N GLY A 433 -28.32 -35.84 0.64
CA GLY A 433 -29.51 -36.67 0.53
C GLY A 433 -29.34 -37.75 -0.54
N ALA A 434 -29.74 -38.97 -0.20
CA ALA A 434 -29.87 -40.04 -1.17
C ALA A 434 -31.17 -40.83 -0.90
N VAL A 435 -31.91 -41.13 -1.96
CA VAL A 435 -33.09 -42.00 -1.93
C VAL A 435 -32.78 -43.18 -2.81
N ALA A 436 -32.75 -44.38 -2.23
CA ALA A 436 -32.53 -45.62 -2.95
C ALA A 436 -33.74 -46.54 -2.81
N THR A 437 -34.09 -47.22 -3.89
CA THR A 437 -35.13 -48.25 -3.93
C THR A 437 -34.63 -49.41 -4.78
N SER A 438 -34.96 -50.62 -4.34
CA SER A 438 -34.79 -51.83 -5.14
C SER A 438 -36.16 -52.49 -5.34
N LEU A 439 -36.45 -52.89 -6.57
CA LEU A 439 -37.68 -53.57 -6.94
C LEU A 439 -37.33 -54.92 -7.55
N SER A 440 -37.65 -56.01 -6.85
CA SER A 440 -37.44 -57.37 -7.34
C SER A 440 -38.75 -58.02 -7.80
N ALA A 441 -38.70 -58.74 -8.92
CA ALA A 441 -39.82 -59.52 -9.44
C ALA A 441 -40.16 -60.70 -8.53
N ILE A 442 -41.42 -61.14 -8.60
CA ILE A 442 -41.92 -62.32 -7.87
C ILE A 442 -41.20 -63.56 -8.43
N GLY A 443 -40.21 -64.07 -7.69
CA GLY A 443 -39.30 -65.13 -8.16
C GLY A 443 -37.82 -64.79 -8.00
N GLY A 444 -37.47 -63.51 -7.80
CA GLY A 444 -36.10 -63.04 -7.53
C GLY A 444 -35.17 -63.12 -8.74
N ASP A 445 -35.72 -63.27 -9.94
CA ASP A 445 -35.02 -63.46 -11.22
C ASP A 445 -34.71 -62.16 -11.96
N LEU A 446 -35.34 -61.04 -11.57
CA LEU A 446 -35.09 -59.69 -12.05
C LEU A 446 -35.18 -58.70 -10.88
N THR A 447 -34.17 -57.86 -10.71
CA THR A 447 -34.15 -56.75 -9.75
C THR A 447 -33.80 -55.45 -10.47
N LEU A 448 -34.50 -54.37 -10.13
CA LEU A 448 -34.23 -53.01 -10.56
C LEU A 448 -33.78 -52.19 -9.36
N ASP A 449 -32.55 -51.70 -9.40
CA ASP A 449 -32.00 -50.76 -8.43
C ASP A 449 -32.06 -49.33 -8.99
N LEU A 450 -32.55 -48.40 -8.17
CA LEU A 450 -32.59 -46.98 -8.47
C LEU A 450 -32.17 -46.19 -7.24
N GLN A 451 -31.22 -45.29 -7.41
CA GLN A 451 -30.73 -44.38 -6.39
C GLN A 451 -30.62 -42.97 -6.97
N LEU A 452 -31.31 -42.02 -6.34
CA LEU A 452 -31.16 -40.59 -6.61
C LEU A 452 -30.33 -39.99 -5.48
N SER A 453 -29.31 -39.22 -5.83
CA SER A 453 -28.41 -38.54 -4.89
C SER A 453 -28.37 -37.05 -5.20
N ALA A 454 -28.40 -36.21 -4.17
CA ALA A 454 -28.37 -34.77 -4.31
C ALA A 454 -27.52 -34.13 -3.21
N LEU A 455 -26.90 -33.01 -3.57
CA LEU A 455 -26.08 -32.19 -2.70
C LEU A 455 -26.30 -30.73 -3.06
N GLU A 456 -26.58 -29.89 -2.07
CA GLU A 456 -26.48 -28.45 -2.22
C GLU A 456 -25.79 -27.87 -0.99
N ARG A 457 -24.75 -27.08 -1.21
CA ARG A 457 -23.94 -26.47 -0.16
C ARG A 457 -23.73 -25.00 -0.47
N GLN A 458 -24.04 -24.15 0.49
CA GLN A 458 -23.75 -22.74 0.44
C GLN A 458 -22.87 -22.34 1.64
N GLY A 459 -21.79 -21.62 1.37
CA GLY A 459 -20.88 -21.04 2.35
C GLY A 459 -20.73 -19.54 2.10
N LYS A 460 -20.75 -18.74 3.18
CA LYS A 460 -20.38 -17.31 3.15
C LYS A 460 -19.42 -17.05 4.31
N SER A 461 -18.32 -16.39 4.01
CA SER A 461 -17.32 -15.95 4.98
C SER A 461 -17.02 -14.47 4.78
N LYS A 462 -17.00 -13.70 5.86
CA LYS A 462 -16.64 -12.27 5.85
C LYS A 462 -15.55 -12.03 6.89
N THR A 463 -14.40 -11.57 6.43
CA THR A 463 -13.24 -11.23 7.26
C THR A 463 -13.04 -9.73 7.22
N VAL A 464 -12.91 -9.10 8.39
CA VAL A 464 -12.65 -7.65 8.50
C VAL A 464 -11.41 -7.42 9.36
N ALA A 465 -10.44 -6.70 8.83
CA ALA A 465 -9.29 -6.19 9.56
C ALA A 465 -9.35 -4.66 9.61
N SER A 466 -9.12 -4.07 10.79
CA SER A 466 -9.21 -2.61 10.97
C SER A 466 -8.01 -2.02 11.73
N PRO A 467 -6.80 -2.02 11.15
CA PRO A 467 -5.64 -1.40 11.78
C PRO A 467 -5.82 0.11 11.89
N LYS A 468 -5.44 0.67 13.05
CA LYS A 468 -5.49 2.11 13.34
C LYS A 468 -4.14 2.58 13.86
N VAL A 469 -3.68 3.72 13.38
CA VAL A 469 -2.43 4.35 13.84
C VAL A 469 -2.57 5.87 13.87
N THR A 470 -1.97 6.52 14.85
CA THR A 470 -1.92 7.98 14.95
C THR A 470 -0.48 8.44 14.82
N THR A 471 -0.24 9.48 14.03
CA THR A 471 1.09 10.06 13.81
C THR A 471 1.03 11.57 13.62
N LEU A 472 2.18 12.23 13.73
CA LEU A 472 2.32 13.66 13.44
C LEU A 472 2.32 13.89 11.92
N ASN A 473 1.94 15.10 11.52
CA ASN A 473 2.07 15.53 10.13
C ASN A 473 3.51 15.33 9.61
N ASN A 474 3.66 14.78 8.39
CA ASN A 474 4.94 14.44 7.75
C ASN A 474 5.80 13.39 8.48
N LYS A 475 5.24 12.63 9.43
CA LYS A 475 5.96 11.53 10.11
C LYS A 475 5.36 10.18 9.74
N GLU A 476 6.22 9.29 9.25
CA GLU A 476 5.85 7.91 8.91
C GLU A 476 5.43 7.14 10.17
N ALA A 477 4.32 6.42 10.08
CA ALA A 477 3.84 5.51 11.10
C ALA A 477 3.66 4.10 10.53
N LYS A 478 3.90 3.11 11.39
CA LYS A 478 3.78 1.70 11.04
C LYS A 478 3.14 0.91 12.18
N ILE A 479 2.11 0.12 11.86
CA ILE A 479 1.49 -0.85 12.77
C ILE A 479 1.52 -2.24 12.11
N ARG A 480 1.90 -3.27 12.87
CA ARG A 480 1.95 -4.66 12.42
C ARG A 480 1.33 -5.58 13.46
N SER A 481 0.56 -6.58 13.04
CA SER A 481 0.01 -7.62 13.90
C SER A 481 -0.04 -8.96 13.16
N GLY A 482 0.43 -10.04 13.78
CA GLY A 482 0.37 -11.37 13.19
C GLY A 482 1.39 -12.33 13.79
N THR A 483 1.73 -13.36 13.03
CA THR A 483 2.58 -14.47 13.49
C THR A 483 3.74 -14.70 12.54
N ARG A 484 4.86 -15.21 13.05
CA ARG A 484 6.01 -15.64 12.24
C ARG A 484 6.00 -17.14 12.11
N LEU A 485 6.13 -17.65 10.89
CA LEU A 485 6.18 -19.08 10.62
C LEU A 485 7.62 -19.49 10.27
N PRO A 486 8.17 -20.54 10.91
CA PRO A 486 9.48 -21.08 10.57
C PRO A 486 9.41 -22.00 9.34
N PHE A 487 10.28 -21.76 8.38
CA PHE A 487 10.51 -22.56 7.17
C PHE A 487 11.88 -23.21 7.27
N GLN A 488 11.97 -24.49 6.93
CA GLN A 488 13.26 -25.19 6.85
C GLN A 488 13.77 -25.13 5.41
N THR A 489 14.87 -24.44 5.19
CA THR A 489 15.57 -24.37 3.91
C THR A 489 16.83 -25.23 4.00
N THR A 490 17.00 -26.18 3.09
CA THR A 490 18.22 -27.00 3.01
C THR A 490 19.18 -26.35 2.01
N ASP A 491 20.28 -25.80 2.51
CA ASP A 491 21.36 -25.30 1.67
C ASP A 491 22.41 -26.41 1.48
N PRO A 492 22.78 -26.80 0.25
CA PRO A 492 23.75 -27.87 0.00
C PRO A 492 25.12 -27.68 0.68
N ALA A 493 25.49 -26.45 1.04
CA ALA A 493 26.78 -26.13 1.65
C ALA A 493 26.74 -25.97 3.19
N GLU A 494 25.62 -25.46 3.75
CA GLU A 494 25.51 -25.08 5.17
C GLU A 494 24.52 -25.94 5.99
N GLY A 495 23.85 -26.91 5.37
CA GLY A 495 22.88 -27.78 6.06
C GLY A 495 21.48 -27.15 6.18
N THR A 496 20.68 -27.61 7.15
CA THR A 496 19.30 -27.14 7.34
C THR A 496 19.27 -25.83 8.13
N LYS A 497 18.78 -24.76 7.51
CA LYS A 497 18.58 -23.43 8.12
C LYS A 497 17.09 -23.18 8.33
N ILE A 498 16.74 -22.57 9.46
CA ILE A 498 15.36 -22.14 9.74
C ILE A 498 15.22 -20.65 9.39
N GLU A 499 14.32 -20.32 8.46
CA GLU A 499 13.97 -18.96 8.06
C GLU A 499 12.57 -18.60 8.55
N PHE A 500 12.36 -17.40 9.10
CA PHE A 500 11.06 -16.97 9.57
C PHE A 500 10.38 -16.06 8.55
N ILE A 501 9.19 -16.45 8.09
CA ILE A 501 8.36 -15.62 7.21
C ILE A 501 7.22 -15.00 8.02
N ASP A 502 7.04 -13.69 7.88
CA ASP A 502 6.02 -12.90 8.58
C ASP A 502 4.65 -13.07 7.89
N ALA A 503 3.68 -13.67 8.59
CA ALA A 503 2.26 -13.66 8.22
C ALA A 503 1.55 -12.60 9.08
N VAL A 504 1.63 -11.35 8.63
CA VAL A 504 1.14 -10.17 9.37
C VAL A 504 0.18 -9.32 8.55
N ILE A 505 -0.72 -8.65 9.26
CA ILE A 505 -1.42 -7.47 8.80
C ILE A 505 -0.54 -6.27 9.12
N GLU A 506 -0.23 -5.46 8.12
CA GLU A 506 0.64 -4.30 8.23
C GLU A 506 -0.03 -3.07 7.59
N LEU A 507 -0.05 -1.96 8.31
CA LEU A 507 -0.39 -0.65 7.76
C LEU A 507 0.79 0.28 7.99
N LYS A 508 1.31 0.81 6.90
CA LYS A 508 2.38 1.80 6.88
C LYS A 508 1.85 3.04 6.16
N VAL A 509 1.97 4.21 6.79
CA VAL A 509 1.39 5.45 6.26
C VAL A 509 2.23 6.66 6.61
N THR A 510 2.30 7.61 5.68
CA THR A 510 2.86 8.94 5.89
C THR A 510 1.82 9.98 5.48
N PRO A 511 1.22 10.72 6.44
CA PRO A 511 0.24 11.75 6.15
C PRO A 511 0.89 13.12 5.93
N GLN A 512 0.28 13.92 5.06
CA GLN A 512 0.57 15.33 4.88
C GLN A 512 -0.73 16.13 4.82
N ILE A 513 -0.92 17.05 5.75
CA ILE A 513 -2.08 17.94 5.82
C ILE A 513 -1.86 19.13 4.87
N THR A 514 -2.85 19.42 4.01
CA THR A 514 -2.86 20.58 3.12
C THR A 514 -3.55 21.78 3.77
N SER A 515 -3.50 22.95 3.12
CA SER A 515 -4.16 24.17 3.60
C SER A 515 -5.71 24.10 3.58
N GLU A 516 -6.29 23.13 2.88
CA GLU A 516 -7.74 22.97 2.70
C GLU A 516 -8.33 21.85 3.59
N ASP A 517 -7.68 21.52 4.71
CA ASP A 517 -8.07 20.40 5.59
C ASP A 517 -8.14 19.03 4.89
N MET A 518 -7.52 18.91 3.70
CA MET A 518 -7.32 17.64 3.01
C MET A 518 -5.99 16.99 3.44
N ILE A 519 -5.94 15.67 3.32
CA ILE A 519 -4.83 14.87 3.83
C ILE A 519 -4.32 14.04 2.68
N TYR A 520 -3.13 14.39 2.20
CA TYR A 520 -2.37 13.55 1.30
C TYR A 520 -1.80 12.37 2.09
N LEU A 521 -1.97 11.16 1.58
CA LEU A 521 -1.60 9.92 2.24
C LEU A 521 -0.75 9.09 1.28
N ALA A 522 0.48 8.78 1.67
CA ALA A 522 1.24 7.67 1.09
C ALA A 522 0.97 6.42 1.94
N VAL A 523 0.31 5.42 1.37
CA VAL A 523 -0.24 4.26 2.11
C VAL A 523 0.31 2.96 1.54
N ALA A 524 0.77 2.09 2.42
CA ALA A 524 1.07 0.70 2.15
C ALA A 524 0.30 -0.19 3.13
N ALA A 525 -0.73 -0.85 2.64
CA ALA A 525 -1.55 -1.79 3.41
C ALA A 525 -1.27 -3.22 2.93
N GLN A 526 -0.97 -4.11 3.87
CA GLN A 526 -0.67 -5.51 3.59
C GLN A 526 -1.45 -6.43 4.54
N GLN A 527 -1.94 -7.53 4.01
CA GLN A 527 -2.57 -8.61 4.76
C GLN A 527 -2.03 -9.95 4.27
N ASN A 528 -1.12 -10.51 5.05
CA ASN A 528 -0.55 -11.82 4.80
C ASN A 528 -1.12 -12.82 5.80
N SER A 529 -1.75 -13.88 5.30
CA SER A 529 -2.40 -14.91 6.13
C SER A 529 -1.95 -16.31 5.71
N PRO A 530 -1.67 -17.22 6.65
CA PRO A 530 -1.38 -18.61 6.30
C PRO A 530 -2.63 -19.33 5.83
N ASP A 531 -2.47 -20.14 4.79
CA ASP A 531 -3.49 -21.07 4.31
C ASP A 531 -3.19 -22.46 4.86
N ALA A 532 -3.98 -22.89 5.85
CA ALA A 532 -3.81 -24.18 6.51
C ALA A 532 -4.21 -25.37 5.62
N VAL A 533 -4.99 -25.14 4.55
CA VAL A 533 -5.48 -26.21 3.67
C VAL A 533 -4.42 -26.59 2.63
N ARG A 534 -3.75 -25.59 2.06
CA ARG A 534 -2.67 -25.80 1.09
C ARG A 534 -1.33 -25.75 1.80
N ASN A 535 -0.72 -26.91 2.01
CA ASN A 535 0.62 -27.03 2.54
C ASN A 535 1.55 -27.78 1.57
N VAL A 536 2.84 -27.46 1.65
CA VAL A 536 3.90 -28.18 0.94
C VAL A 536 4.87 -28.69 2.00
N GLY A 537 4.96 -30.01 2.16
CA GLY A 537 5.84 -30.62 3.17
C GLY A 537 5.47 -30.27 4.61
N GLY A 538 4.18 -30.04 4.91
CA GLY A 538 3.70 -29.65 6.24
C GLY A 538 3.82 -28.17 6.56
N VAL A 539 4.30 -27.34 5.63
CA VAL A 539 4.37 -25.88 5.79
C VAL A 539 3.24 -25.22 4.98
N PRO A 540 2.38 -24.40 5.60
CA PRO A 540 1.26 -23.74 4.91
C PRO A 540 1.76 -22.67 3.93
N VAL A 541 1.07 -22.52 2.80
CA VAL A 541 1.34 -21.40 1.88
C VAL A 541 0.85 -20.08 2.48
N ILE A 542 1.51 -18.97 2.14
CA ILE A 542 1.08 -17.64 2.57
C ILE A 542 0.25 -16.99 1.47
N LEU A 543 -0.98 -16.60 1.80
CA LEU A 543 -1.80 -15.73 0.97
C LEU A 543 -1.42 -14.29 1.24
N THR A 544 -0.85 -13.61 0.24
CA THR A 544 -0.47 -12.20 0.33
C THR A 544 -1.51 -11.31 -0.36
N ARG A 545 -1.80 -10.17 0.25
CA ARG A 545 -2.71 -9.15 -0.28
C ARG A 545 -2.11 -7.79 0.06
N GLU A 546 -1.75 -7.01 -0.94
CA GLU A 546 -1.01 -5.76 -0.73
C GLU A 546 -1.55 -4.66 -1.63
N ALA A 547 -1.58 -3.43 -1.12
CA ALA A 547 -1.91 -2.23 -1.87
C ALA A 547 -0.95 -1.10 -1.48
N PHE A 548 -0.34 -0.49 -2.49
CA PHE A 548 0.54 0.67 -2.35
C PHE A 548 -0.03 1.80 -3.20
N THR A 549 -0.38 2.91 -2.57
CA THR A 549 -0.97 4.04 -3.29
C THR A 549 -0.72 5.36 -2.59
N GLU A 550 -0.82 6.43 -3.36
CA GLU A 550 -0.81 7.80 -2.89
C GLU A 550 -2.14 8.44 -3.26
N LEU A 551 -2.83 9.03 -2.29
CA LEU A 551 -4.12 9.65 -2.51
C LEU A 551 -4.34 10.87 -1.63
N LEU A 552 -5.22 11.75 -2.08
CA LEU A 552 -5.68 12.92 -1.34
C LEU A 552 -7.11 12.66 -0.85
N VAL A 553 -7.33 12.76 0.46
CA VAL A 553 -8.63 12.45 1.08
C VAL A 553 -9.00 13.58 2.04
N ALA A 554 -10.26 13.96 2.04
CA ALA A 554 -10.76 14.96 2.99
C ALA A 554 -10.78 14.42 4.43
N ASN A 555 -10.71 15.32 5.41
CA ASN A 555 -10.76 14.98 6.82
C ASN A 555 -12.07 14.26 7.19
N LYS A 556 -11.97 13.07 7.81
CA LYS A 556 -13.07 12.18 8.23
C LYS A 556 -13.78 11.42 7.10
N ASP A 557 -13.40 11.67 5.85
CA ASP A 557 -13.95 10.93 4.72
C ASP A 557 -13.24 9.59 4.53
N THR A 558 -13.94 8.64 3.93
CA THR A 558 -13.39 7.32 3.62
C THR A 558 -13.07 7.26 2.15
N ALA A 559 -11.89 6.79 1.79
CA ALA A 559 -11.48 6.53 0.42
C ALA A 559 -11.23 5.03 0.24
N VAL A 560 -11.60 4.50 -0.92
CA VAL A 560 -11.26 3.12 -1.28
C VAL A 560 -9.90 3.14 -1.97
N ILE A 561 -8.91 2.46 -1.40
CA ILE A 561 -7.54 2.45 -1.95
C ILE A 561 -7.28 1.26 -2.88
N GLY A 562 -8.12 0.22 -2.80
CA GLY A 562 -7.96 -0.98 -3.62
C GLY A 562 -9.10 -1.96 -3.44
N GLY A 563 -9.27 -2.83 -4.42
CA GLY A 563 -10.23 -3.92 -4.35
C GLY A 563 -9.99 -4.97 -5.44
N LEU A 564 -10.48 -6.18 -5.21
CA LEU A 564 -10.40 -7.29 -6.15
C LEU A 564 -11.72 -8.05 -6.09
N PHE A 565 -12.42 -8.15 -7.21
CA PHE A 565 -13.60 -9.00 -7.37
C PHE A 565 -13.27 -10.16 -8.30
N GLN A 566 -13.57 -11.38 -7.86
CA GLN A 566 -13.36 -12.59 -8.65
C GLN A 566 -14.59 -13.48 -8.54
N LYS A 567 -15.16 -13.85 -9.69
CA LYS A 567 -16.23 -14.84 -9.80
C LYS A 567 -15.76 -16.02 -10.65
N ARG A 568 -15.98 -17.25 -10.17
CA ARG A 568 -15.68 -18.48 -10.90
C ARG A 568 -16.91 -19.39 -10.87
N ILE A 569 -17.53 -19.52 -12.04
CA ILE A 569 -18.61 -20.48 -12.28
C ILE A 569 -18.03 -21.69 -13.01
N SER A 570 -18.42 -22.90 -12.60
CA SER A 570 -17.99 -24.15 -13.21
C SER A 570 -19.17 -25.11 -13.31
N ASP A 571 -19.59 -25.38 -14.55
CA ASP A 571 -20.66 -26.32 -14.86
C ASP A 571 -20.06 -27.60 -15.43
N THR A 572 -20.29 -28.72 -14.74
CA THR A 572 -19.84 -30.05 -15.15
C THR A 572 -21.03 -30.95 -15.38
N THR A 573 -21.18 -31.44 -16.62
CA THR A 573 -22.18 -32.45 -16.96
C THR A 573 -21.48 -33.76 -17.30
N ARG A 574 -21.81 -34.83 -16.57
CA ARG A 574 -21.40 -36.21 -16.89
C ARG A 574 -22.61 -36.93 -17.48
N ALA A 575 -22.47 -37.54 -18.64
CA ALA A 575 -23.61 -38.10 -19.35
C ALA A 575 -23.22 -39.33 -20.16
N ILE A 576 -24.19 -40.22 -20.38
CA ILE A 576 -24.03 -41.33 -21.31
C ILE A 576 -24.25 -40.83 -22.74
N PRO A 577 -23.33 -41.12 -23.69
CA PRO A 577 -23.48 -40.70 -25.08
C PRO A 577 -24.80 -41.21 -25.69
N TYR A 578 -25.43 -40.38 -26.52
CA TYR A 578 -26.72 -40.60 -27.18
C TYR A 578 -27.95 -40.68 -26.26
N LEU A 579 -27.90 -41.44 -25.15
CA LEU A 579 -29.06 -41.64 -24.27
C LEU A 579 -29.45 -40.39 -23.45
N SER A 580 -28.48 -39.51 -23.18
CA SER A 580 -28.71 -38.26 -22.45
C SER A 580 -29.44 -37.18 -23.25
N GLU A 581 -29.50 -37.30 -24.58
CA GLU A 581 -30.15 -36.32 -25.46
C GLU A 581 -31.64 -36.60 -25.71
N ILE A 582 -32.15 -37.75 -25.26
CA ILE A 582 -33.55 -38.12 -25.46
C ILE A 582 -34.45 -37.15 -24.66
N PRO A 583 -35.46 -36.51 -25.28
CA PRO A 583 -36.39 -35.64 -24.56
C PRO A 583 -37.07 -36.38 -23.40
N VAL A 584 -37.29 -35.67 -22.29
CA VAL A 584 -37.94 -36.17 -21.05
C VAL A 584 -37.11 -37.18 -20.27
N VAL A 585 -36.61 -38.25 -20.90
CA VAL A 585 -35.88 -39.34 -20.21
C VAL A 585 -34.37 -39.14 -20.17
N GLY A 586 -33.80 -38.24 -20.96
CA GLY A 586 -32.35 -38.00 -20.97
C GLY A 586 -31.77 -37.57 -19.61
N GLN A 587 -32.60 -37.03 -18.71
CA GLN A 587 -32.21 -36.64 -17.35
C GLN A 587 -31.74 -37.83 -16.49
N ILE A 588 -32.27 -39.03 -16.70
CA ILE A 588 -31.83 -40.24 -15.96
C ILE A 588 -30.51 -40.83 -16.50
N PHE A 589 -29.93 -40.22 -17.53
CA PHE A 589 -28.67 -40.60 -18.16
C PHE A 589 -27.58 -39.52 -18.03
N LYS A 590 -27.79 -38.51 -17.18
CA LYS A 590 -26.82 -37.45 -16.89
C LYS A 590 -26.78 -37.07 -15.40
N SER A 591 -25.65 -36.52 -14.98
CA SER A 591 -25.42 -35.90 -13.68
C SER A 591 -24.84 -34.51 -13.92
N ASN A 592 -25.39 -33.52 -13.21
CA ASN A 592 -24.97 -32.12 -13.31
C ASN A 592 -24.33 -31.71 -11.98
N ALA A 593 -23.25 -30.94 -12.06
CA ALA A 593 -22.61 -30.29 -10.94
C ALA A 593 -22.32 -28.83 -11.31
N GLU A 594 -22.86 -27.90 -10.53
CA GLU A 594 -22.64 -26.46 -10.66
C GLU A 594 -21.87 -25.97 -9.44
N THR A 595 -20.81 -25.20 -9.68
CA THR A 595 -20.04 -24.54 -8.61
C THR A 595 -19.92 -23.05 -8.93
N ASP A 596 -20.32 -22.18 -8.00
CA ASP A 596 -20.14 -20.74 -8.08
C ASP A 596 -19.32 -20.25 -6.88
N ASN A 597 -18.10 -19.77 -7.13
CA ASN A 597 -17.25 -19.17 -6.10
C ASN A 597 -17.06 -17.69 -6.38
N VAL A 598 -17.41 -16.84 -5.42
CA VAL A 598 -17.22 -15.38 -5.46
C VAL A 598 -16.26 -14.99 -4.35
N SER A 599 -15.20 -14.27 -4.69
CA SER A 599 -14.22 -13.69 -3.76
C SER A 599 -14.14 -12.18 -3.99
N GLU A 600 -14.34 -11.42 -2.93
CA GLU A 600 -14.27 -9.96 -2.92
C GLU A 600 -13.24 -9.51 -1.89
N LEU A 601 -12.40 -8.56 -2.26
CA LEU A 601 -11.47 -7.85 -1.38
C LEU A 601 -11.72 -6.35 -1.58
N LEU A 602 -11.80 -5.62 -0.48
CA LEU A 602 -11.88 -4.16 -0.48
C LEU A 602 -10.96 -3.62 0.60
N ILE A 603 -10.21 -2.58 0.27
CA ILE A 603 -9.31 -1.88 1.19
C ILE A 603 -9.73 -0.42 1.21
N LEU A 604 -10.15 0.03 2.39
CA LEU A 604 -10.61 1.38 2.68
C LEU A 604 -9.60 2.08 3.58
N ILE A 605 -9.54 3.41 3.49
CA ILE A 605 -8.79 4.26 4.39
C ILE A 605 -9.62 5.48 4.80
N LYS A 606 -9.52 5.84 6.06
CA LYS A 606 -10.18 7.01 6.64
C LYS A 606 -9.17 7.77 7.48
N PRO A 607 -8.68 8.93 7.01
CA PRO A 607 -7.88 9.80 7.85
C PRO A 607 -8.77 10.72 8.69
N THR A 608 -8.29 11.12 9.86
CA THR A 608 -8.96 12.06 10.76
C THR A 608 -7.91 12.93 11.43
N ILE A 609 -8.00 14.24 11.23
CA ILE A 609 -7.14 15.21 11.92
C ILE A 609 -7.60 15.26 13.38
N VAL A 610 -6.70 14.90 14.29
CA VAL A 610 -6.92 15.01 15.73
C VAL A 610 -6.53 16.42 16.13
N LYS A 611 -7.53 17.28 16.31
CA LYS A 611 -7.34 18.57 16.99
C LYS A 611 -7.10 18.26 18.47
N GLY A 612 -6.07 18.87 19.06
CA GLY A 612 -5.75 18.67 20.48
C GLY A 612 -6.95 18.97 21.37
N LEU A 613 -7.03 18.32 22.53
CA LEU A 613 -8.09 18.53 23.53
C LEU A 613 -8.37 20.04 23.66
N ASP A 614 -9.56 20.47 23.25
CA ASP A 614 -10.08 21.78 23.59
C ASP A 614 -10.10 21.85 25.13
N SER A 615 -9.14 22.59 25.70
CA SER A 615 -9.06 22.88 27.13
C SER A 615 -10.04 23.97 27.52
#